data_AF-A0A954JWG4-F1
#
_entry.id   AF-A0A954JWG4-F1
#
_cell.length_a   1.000
_cell.length_b   1.000
_cell.length_c   1.000
_cell.angle_alpha   90.00
_cell.angle_beta   90.00
_cell.angle_gamma   90.00
#
_symmetry.space_group_name_H-M   'P 1'
#
loop_
_entity.id
_entity.type
_entity.pdbx_description
1 polymer ?
#
loop_
_entity_poly.entity_id
_entity_poly.type
_entity_poly.pdbx_seq_one_letter_code
_entity_poly.pdbx_strand_id
1 'polypeptide(L)'
;STKIMRPLTPVYELMRQDDYTDQELQAAVNYLFEMLTFRPPSQKETSEYTTIVKQSIEKLGKEDGVVLGLSSIFLDRDALFRPELAKNGQPDREGRVMLQDWELGLAVNHALRYIKPDEELRAAIVEGRMRTREDVKREVTRMLADDSIRKPRVLRFFRDYFDYDLGGYICKDARALAQTGVSNRGQAHYRAMFDATASTDRLIELILQEDQDVLKRLLTTDRVVATEADKIYFGKRRSRTEEIAARKAAQKAAEELAGKEAASPGKKNKKAARKKQEQVNHSVTPADLSGTELFARVSRRSFGTGSMRPERMLATVPAEQRLGILTHPSWLVSHSDAMDNHAIRRGRWVRERLLGGGIPDVPITVDAMLPDEPQNTLRERMRVTREEYCWTCHKKMDPLGLPFDMFNHAGLYRETELEKPVDTTGEIIDSGD
;
A
#
# COMPACT_ATOMS: atom_id res chain seq x y z
N SER A 1 19.10 13.54 28.90
CA SER A 1 19.33 14.47 27.77
C SER A 1 19.22 13.69 26.47
N THR A 2 18.17 13.92 25.69
CA THR A 2 17.96 13.30 24.37
C THR A 2 18.94 13.95 23.38
N LYS A 3 19.96 13.20 22.95
CA LYS A 3 20.91 13.67 21.93
C LYS A 3 20.12 13.99 20.65
N ILE A 4 20.13 15.25 20.23
CA ILE A 4 19.52 15.69 18.97
C ILE A 4 20.36 15.11 17.83
N MET A 5 19.82 14.11 17.12
CA MET A 5 20.55 13.39 16.07
C MET A 5 20.48 14.09 14.70
N ARG A 6 19.58 15.07 14.54
CA ARG A 6 19.36 15.84 13.30
C ARG A 6 18.95 17.28 13.65
N PRO A 7 19.89 18.16 14.02
CA PRO A 7 19.57 19.56 14.28
C PRO A 7 19.06 20.22 13.00
N LEU A 8 18.08 21.12 13.12
CA LEU A 8 17.65 22.01 12.05
C LEU A 8 18.70 23.10 11.85
N THR A 9 19.94 22.75 11.53
CA THR A 9 21.02 23.71 11.26
C THR A 9 20.70 24.43 9.94
N PRO A 10 20.74 25.77 9.89
CA PRO A 10 21.35 26.71 10.84
C PRO A 10 20.40 27.29 11.91
N VAL A 11 19.10 27.00 11.87
CA VAL A 11 18.12 27.48 12.89
C VAL A 11 18.53 27.08 14.30
N TYR A 12 19.00 25.84 14.49
CA TYR A 12 19.48 25.37 15.79
C TYR A 12 20.67 26.16 16.32
N GLU A 13 21.61 26.55 15.44
CA GLU A 13 22.80 27.32 15.82
C GLU A 13 22.43 28.76 16.17
N LEU A 14 21.57 29.37 15.35
CA LEU A 14 21.01 30.71 15.58
C LEU A 14 20.34 30.80 16.96
N MET A 15 19.57 29.78 17.36
CA MET A 15 18.89 29.73 18.65
C MET A 15 19.84 29.53 19.84
N ARG A 16 21.04 28.98 19.63
CA ARG A 16 21.97 28.63 20.72
C ARG A 16 22.96 29.74 21.07
N GLN A 17 23.22 30.65 20.13
CA GLN A 17 24.03 31.84 20.36
C GLN A 17 23.22 32.88 21.14
N ASP A 18 23.87 33.85 21.79
CA ASP A 18 23.16 34.97 22.43
C ASP A 18 22.79 36.05 21.39
N ASP A 19 23.76 36.47 20.59
CA ASP A 19 23.58 37.43 19.50
C ASP A 19 23.34 36.75 18.15
N TYR A 20 23.06 37.54 17.11
CA TYR A 20 22.93 37.06 15.74
C TYR A 20 23.37 38.14 14.75
N THR A 21 23.80 37.70 13.56
CA THR A 21 24.06 38.55 12.41
C THR A 21 22.93 38.46 11.39
N ASP A 22 22.84 39.47 10.52
CA ASP A 22 21.93 39.44 9.37
C ASP A 22 22.17 38.25 8.45
N GLN A 23 23.44 37.84 8.32
CA GLN A 23 23.81 36.69 7.50
C GLN A 23 23.32 35.37 8.11
N GLU A 24 23.39 35.21 9.43
CA GLU A 24 22.87 34.03 10.12
C GLU A 24 21.34 33.95 10.05
N LEU A 25 20.64 35.09 10.16
CA LEU A 25 19.20 35.16 9.95
C LEU A 25 18.82 34.77 8.52
N GLN A 26 19.50 35.33 7.52
CA GLN A 26 19.27 34.98 6.11
C GLN A 26 19.55 33.50 5.86
N ALA A 27 20.61 32.93 6.46
CA ALA A 27 20.90 31.51 6.34
C ALA A 27 19.78 30.64 6.93
N ALA A 28 19.21 31.03 8.08
CA ALA A 28 18.07 30.34 8.69
C ALA A 28 16.80 30.44 7.83
N VAL A 29 16.49 31.62 7.31
CA VAL A 29 15.37 31.85 6.38
C VAL A 29 15.53 31.00 5.13
N ASN A 30 16.69 31.07 4.47
CA ASN A 30 16.93 30.37 3.21
C ASN A 30 16.89 28.87 3.37
N TYR A 31 17.51 28.36 4.44
CA TYR A 31 17.47 26.94 4.76
C TYR A 31 16.03 26.47 4.98
N LEU A 32 15.25 27.16 5.81
CA LEU A 32 13.89 26.75 6.12
C LEU A 32 12.98 26.86 4.88
N PHE A 33 13.10 27.94 4.12
CA PHE A 33 12.38 28.13 2.87
C PHE A 33 12.66 26.97 1.90
N GLU A 34 13.92 26.63 1.68
CA GLU A 34 14.28 25.54 0.77
C GLU A 34 13.83 24.17 1.29
N MET A 35 13.86 23.94 2.60
CA MET A 35 13.39 22.70 3.20
C MET A 35 11.88 22.50 3.03
N LEU A 36 11.10 23.59 2.98
CA LEU A 36 9.65 23.56 2.83
C LEU A 36 9.21 23.56 1.36
N THR A 37 9.89 24.34 0.51
CA THR A 37 9.49 24.57 -0.90
C THR A 37 10.29 23.74 -1.91
N PHE A 38 11.40 23.13 -1.49
CA PHE A 38 12.37 22.42 -2.33
C PHE A 38 13.06 23.23 -3.43
N ARG A 39 12.93 24.56 -3.40
CA ARG A 39 13.67 25.50 -4.23
C ARG A 39 14.35 26.58 -3.38
N PRO A 40 15.43 27.21 -3.85
CA PRO A 40 15.97 28.38 -3.18
C PRO A 40 14.96 29.55 -3.24
N PRO A 41 14.93 30.41 -2.20
CA PRO A 41 14.19 31.65 -2.27
C PRO A 41 14.85 32.61 -3.25
N SER A 42 14.03 33.48 -3.84
CA SER A 42 14.51 34.67 -4.53
C SER A 42 15.11 35.66 -3.51
N GLN A 43 15.89 36.63 -4.00
CA GLN A 43 16.44 37.68 -3.15
C GLN A 43 15.35 38.49 -2.46
N LYS A 44 14.22 38.71 -3.16
CA LYS A 44 13.04 39.38 -2.60
C LYS A 44 12.44 38.58 -1.43
N GLU A 45 12.15 37.30 -1.64
CA GLU A 45 11.61 36.41 -0.61
C GLU A 45 12.54 36.34 0.61
N THR A 46 13.85 36.18 0.38
CA THR A 46 14.87 36.19 1.44
C THR A 46 14.77 37.46 2.29
N SER A 47 14.65 38.62 1.62
CA SER A 47 14.63 39.93 2.27
C SER A 47 13.33 40.17 3.05
N GLU A 48 12.19 39.78 2.47
CA GLU A 48 10.87 39.90 3.09
C GLU A 48 10.77 39.04 4.35
N TYR A 49 11.14 37.75 4.27
CA TYR A 49 11.11 36.87 5.44
C TYR A 49 12.14 37.25 6.50
N THR A 50 13.33 37.69 6.11
CA THR A 50 14.33 38.19 7.08
C THR A 50 13.78 39.41 7.82
N THR A 51 13.06 40.30 7.14
CA THR A 51 12.42 41.47 7.75
C THR A 51 11.35 41.04 8.76
N ILE A 52 10.50 40.08 8.40
CA ILE A 52 9.48 39.52 9.30
C ILE A 52 10.15 38.96 10.56
N VAL A 53 11.21 38.16 10.40
CA VAL A 53 11.93 37.57 11.54
C VAL A 53 12.51 38.65 12.45
N LYS A 54 13.17 39.68 11.90
CA LYS A 54 13.70 40.81 12.69
C LYS A 54 12.62 41.53 13.48
N GLN A 55 11.48 41.82 12.85
CA GLN A 55 10.35 42.48 13.50
C GLN A 55 9.74 41.62 14.61
N SER A 56 9.70 40.30 14.42
CA SER A 56 9.26 39.38 15.47
C SER A 56 10.24 39.34 16.64
N ILE A 57 11.55 39.35 16.38
CA ILE A 57 12.60 39.42 17.42
C ILE A 57 12.51 40.72 18.22
N GLU A 58 12.31 41.86 17.56
CA GLU A 58 12.18 43.17 18.22
C GLU A 58 11.00 43.18 19.21
N LYS A 59 9.91 42.48 18.88
CA LYS A 59 8.67 42.48 19.68
C LYS A 59 8.64 41.43 20.79
N LEU A 60 9.22 40.26 20.55
CA LEU A 60 9.06 39.07 21.41
C LEU A 60 10.36 38.60 22.06
N GLY A 61 11.48 39.25 21.74
CA GLY A 61 12.80 38.74 22.08
C GLY A 61 13.28 37.67 21.11
N LYS A 62 14.55 37.26 21.23
CA LYS A 62 15.22 36.42 20.24
C LYS A 62 14.54 35.06 20.05
N GLU A 63 14.32 34.30 21.12
CA GLU A 63 13.84 32.93 21.00
C GLU A 63 12.43 32.86 20.39
N ASP A 64 11.45 33.51 21.01
CA ASP A 64 10.07 33.53 20.53
C ASP A 64 9.93 34.26 19.19
N GLY A 65 10.74 35.31 18.98
CA GLY A 65 10.75 36.08 17.74
C GLY A 65 11.30 35.30 16.55
N VAL A 66 12.37 34.51 16.73
CA VAL A 66 12.88 33.62 15.68
C VAL A 66 11.86 32.54 15.35
N VAL A 67 11.27 31.89 16.37
CA VAL A 67 10.26 30.84 16.17
C VAL A 67 9.04 31.38 15.42
N LEU A 68 8.46 32.49 15.90
CA LEU A 68 7.28 33.08 15.25
C LEU A 68 7.63 33.62 13.86
N GLY A 69 8.75 34.33 13.72
CA GLY A 69 9.17 34.91 12.44
C GLY A 69 9.37 33.85 11.36
N LEU A 70 10.09 32.77 11.68
CA LEU A 70 10.32 31.66 10.77
C LEU A 70 9.04 30.86 10.48
N SER A 71 8.09 30.81 11.43
CA SER A 71 6.81 30.12 11.22
C SER A 71 6.00 30.71 10.05
N SER A 72 6.22 32.00 9.71
CA SER A 72 5.56 32.63 8.57
C SER A 72 5.86 31.96 7.22
N ILE A 73 7.02 31.30 7.09
CA ILE A 73 7.41 30.57 5.86
C ILE A 73 6.53 29.33 5.66
N PHE A 74 6.01 28.72 6.73
CA PHE A 74 5.07 27.59 6.62
C PHE A 74 3.73 28.00 6.00
N LEU A 75 3.43 29.30 5.99
CA LEU A 75 2.24 29.87 5.36
C LEU A 75 2.52 30.38 3.94
N ASP A 76 3.75 30.26 3.45
CA ASP A 76 4.08 30.61 2.08
C ASP A 76 3.28 29.74 1.10
N ARG A 77 2.88 30.33 -0.03
CA ARG A 77 2.13 29.62 -1.05
C ARG A 77 2.89 28.41 -1.58
N ASP A 78 4.21 28.52 -1.79
CA ASP A 78 5.03 27.45 -2.35
C ASP A 78 5.40 26.40 -1.29
N ALA A 79 5.15 26.67 0.00
CA ALA A 79 5.23 25.69 1.07
C ALA A 79 3.91 24.89 1.22
N LEU A 80 2.77 25.55 1.00
CA LEU A 80 1.44 24.94 1.12
C LEU A 80 0.98 24.23 -0.15
N PHE A 81 1.38 24.73 -1.31
CA PHE A 81 0.95 24.26 -2.61
C PHE A 81 2.15 23.94 -3.51
N ARG A 82 1.92 23.12 -4.53
CA ARG A 82 2.82 23.02 -5.68
C ARG A 82 2.32 24.01 -6.75
N PRO A 83 2.87 25.23 -6.86
CA PRO A 83 2.43 26.19 -7.87
C PRO A 83 2.79 25.69 -9.28
N GLU A 84 1.85 25.84 -10.19
CA GLU A 84 2.00 25.56 -11.63
C GLU A 84 1.45 26.76 -12.42
N LEU A 85 2.10 27.90 -12.24
CA LEU A 85 1.64 29.20 -12.75
C LEU A 85 2.00 29.39 -14.22
N ALA A 86 3.05 28.71 -14.71
CA ALA A 86 3.47 28.72 -16.11
C ALA A 86 3.68 30.13 -16.70
N LYS A 87 4.06 31.11 -15.86
CA LYS A 87 4.01 32.55 -16.21
C LYS A 87 4.83 32.95 -17.43
N ASN A 88 5.92 32.23 -17.70
CA ASN A 88 6.91 32.59 -18.70
C ASN A 88 6.84 31.71 -19.96
N GLY A 89 5.95 30.72 -20.00
CA GLY A 89 5.82 29.82 -21.13
C GLY A 89 4.93 30.38 -22.24
N GLN A 90 5.17 29.94 -23.47
CA GLN A 90 4.30 30.27 -24.60
C GLN A 90 3.20 29.20 -24.72
N PRO A 91 1.93 29.59 -24.88
CA PRO A 91 0.85 28.65 -25.11
C PRO A 91 0.99 27.97 -26.47
N ASP A 92 0.66 26.67 -26.51
CA ASP A 92 0.49 25.96 -27.77
C ASP A 92 -0.85 26.31 -28.45
N ARG A 93 -1.15 25.64 -29.57
CA ARG A 93 -2.39 25.87 -30.34
C ARG A 93 -3.67 25.60 -29.53
N GLU A 94 -3.60 24.80 -28.47
CA GLU A 94 -4.71 24.47 -27.58
C GLU A 94 -4.69 25.33 -26.30
N GLY A 95 -3.82 26.33 -26.22
CA GLY A 95 -3.70 27.20 -25.04
C GLY A 95 -2.92 26.59 -23.88
N ARG A 96 -2.29 25.42 -24.06
CA ARG A 96 -1.52 24.74 -23.01
C ARG A 96 -0.14 25.35 -22.92
N VAL A 97 0.32 25.62 -21.70
CA VAL A 97 1.66 26.17 -21.46
C VAL A 97 2.52 25.12 -20.78
N MET A 98 3.73 24.90 -21.30
CA MET A 98 4.68 23.99 -20.67
C MET A 98 5.31 24.67 -19.45
N LEU A 99 5.28 23.99 -18.30
CA LEU A 99 6.01 24.42 -17.10
C LEU A 99 7.50 24.53 -17.41
N GLN A 100 8.21 25.40 -16.69
CA GLN A 100 9.64 25.65 -16.89
C GLN A 100 10.39 25.70 -15.56
N ASP A 101 11.70 25.46 -15.63
CA ASP A 101 12.66 25.65 -14.54
C ASP A 101 12.21 24.94 -13.25
N TRP A 102 12.03 25.68 -12.15
CA TRP A 102 11.67 25.10 -10.85
C TRP A 102 10.28 24.45 -10.86
N GLU A 103 9.30 24.99 -11.60
CA GLU A 103 7.96 24.39 -11.65
C GLU A 103 8.02 23.01 -12.32
N LEU A 104 8.70 22.91 -13.46
CA LEU A 104 8.84 21.64 -14.18
C LEU A 104 9.76 20.66 -13.45
N GLY A 105 10.89 21.14 -12.94
CA GLY A 105 11.84 20.32 -12.18
C GLY A 105 11.25 19.75 -10.90
N LEU A 106 10.47 20.54 -10.16
CA LEU A 106 9.74 20.07 -8.98
C LEU A 106 8.61 19.11 -9.38
N ALA A 107 7.88 19.36 -10.47
CA ALA A 107 6.87 18.42 -10.95
C ALA A 107 7.48 17.04 -11.28
N VAL A 108 8.62 17.00 -11.99
CA VAL A 108 9.37 15.76 -12.29
C VAL A 108 9.85 15.10 -11.00
N ASN A 109 10.48 15.86 -10.10
CA ASN A 109 10.92 15.34 -8.81
C ASN A 109 9.77 14.75 -8.01
N HIS A 110 8.63 15.44 -7.95
CA HIS A 110 7.43 15.03 -7.23
C HIS A 110 6.63 13.93 -7.92
N ALA A 111 6.91 13.59 -9.18
CA ALA A 111 6.38 12.39 -9.79
C ALA A 111 7.06 11.14 -9.20
N LEU A 112 8.34 11.23 -8.84
CA LEU A 112 9.14 10.09 -8.40
C LEU A 112 9.40 10.08 -6.87
N ARG A 113 9.35 11.24 -6.21
CA ARG A 113 9.91 11.46 -4.86
C ARG A 113 9.07 12.40 -3.99
N TYR A 114 9.26 12.31 -2.67
CA TYR A 114 8.72 13.25 -1.67
C TYR A 114 9.84 13.99 -0.91
N ILE A 115 11.05 13.99 -1.47
CA ILE A 115 12.26 14.60 -0.89
C ILE A 115 12.86 15.58 -1.89
N LYS A 116 13.75 16.48 -1.42
CA LYS A 116 14.37 17.53 -2.24
C LYS A 116 15.01 16.98 -3.53
N PRO A 117 14.93 17.69 -4.66
CA PRO A 117 15.66 17.35 -5.89
C PRO A 117 17.14 17.02 -5.64
N ASP A 118 17.68 16.06 -6.39
CA ASP A 118 19.13 15.80 -6.38
C ASP A 118 19.90 16.96 -7.02
N GLU A 119 21.20 17.04 -6.75
CA GLU A 119 22.03 18.19 -7.17
C GLU A 119 22.11 18.33 -8.70
N GLU A 120 22.06 17.23 -9.46
CA GLU A 120 22.09 17.30 -10.93
C GLU A 120 20.79 17.89 -11.49
N LEU A 121 19.63 17.48 -10.95
CA LEU A 121 18.36 18.07 -11.34
C LEU A 121 18.30 19.56 -10.97
N ARG A 122 18.85 19.94 -9.81
CA ARG A 122 18.93 21.36 -9.40
C ARG A 122 19.81 22.17 -10.35
N ALA A 123 20.98 21.65 -10.71
CA ALA A 123 21.86 22.29 -11.69
C ALA A 123 21.15 22.43 -13.04
N ALA A 124 20.47 21.39 -13.52
CA ALA A 124 19.71 21.44 -14.76
C ALA A 124 18.61 22.53 -14.74
N ILE A 125 17.90 22.68 -13.62
CA ILE A 125 16.91 23.75 -13.45
C ILE A 125 17.56 25.13 -13.55
N VAL A 126 18.63 25.37 -12.78
CA VAL A 126 19.30 26.68 -12.71
C VAL A 126 19.96 27.05 -14.03
N GLU A 127 20.48 26.08 -14.77
CA GLU A 127 21.09 26.25 -16.09
C GLU A 127 20.06 26.41 -17.22
N GLY A 128 18.75 26.39 -16.91
CA GLY A 128 17.68 26.51 -17.91
C GLY A 128 17.50 25.28 -18.78
N ARG A 129 18.00 24.11 -18.34
CA ARG A 129 17.87 22.80 -19.00
C ARG A 129 16.65 22.01 -18.51
N MET A 130 15.58 22.71 -18.11
CA MET A 130 14.27 22.15 -17.76
C MET A 130 13.16 22.95 -18.42
N ARG A 131 13.17 23.02 -19.76
CA ARG A 131 12.20 23.82 -20.54
C ARG A 131 11.59 23.08 -21.73
N THR A 132 12.14 21.93 -22.09
CA THR A 132 11.74 21.15 -23.27
C THR A 132 11.31 19.73 -22.91
N ARG A 133 10.69 19.03 -23.85
CA ARG A 133 10.32 17.61 -23.66
C ARG A 133 11.57 16.72 -23.62
N GLU A 134 12.60 17.10 -24.37
CA GLU A 134 13.90 16.46 -24.43
C GLU A 134 14.62 16.57 -23.08
N ASP A 135 14.52 17.72 -22.41
CA ASP A 135 15.03 17.92 -21.05
C ASP A 135 14.35 16.98 -20.05
N VAL A 136 13.02 16.92 -20.07
CA VAL A 136 12.25 16.02 -19.20
C VAL A 136 12.65 14.57 -19.44
N LYS A 137 12.73 14.16 -20.71
CA LYS A 137 13.15 12.80 -21.07
C LYS A 137 14.54 12.49 -20.53
N ARG A 138 15.51 13.40 -20.70
CA ARG A 138 16.88 13.24 -20.19
C ARG A 138 16.88 13.04 -18.68
N GLU A 139 16.27 13.94 -17.92
CA GLU A 139 16.29 13.88 -16.46
C GLU A 139 15.50 12.68 -15.91
N VAL A 140 14.32 12.38 -16.46
CA VAL A 140 13.54 11.22 -16.04
C VAL A 140 14.29 9.92 -16.31
N THR A 141 14.89 9.77 -17.50
CA THR A 141 15.66 8.57 -17.84
C THR A 141 16.85 8.39 -16.90
N ARG A 142 17.60 9.46 -16.64
CA ARG A 142 18.71 9.47 -15.67
C ARG A 142 18.24 9.06 -14.28
N MET A 143 17.19 9.71 -13.77
CA MET A 143 16.67 9.45 -12.43
C MET A 143 16.15 8.02 -12.25
N LEU A 144 15.53 7.46 -13.30
CA LEU A 144 15.06 6.07 -13.29
C LEU A 144 16.22 5.08 -13.31
N ALA A 145 17.26 5.33 -14.10
CA ALA A 145 18.43 4.46 -14.23
C ALA A 145 19.35 4.46 -12.98
N ASP A 146 19.35 5.54 -12.19
CA ASP A 146 20.19 5.64 -10.99
C ASP A 146 19.49 5.08 -9.75
N ASP A 147 19.89 3.89 -9.31
CA ASP A 147 19.36 3.22 -8.11
C ASP A 147 19.70 3.93 -6.79
N SER A 148 20.71 4.81 -6.77
CA SER A 148 21.02 5.63 -5.58
C SER A 148 19.94 6.68 -5.32
N ILE A 149 19.22 7.09 -6.37
CA ILE A 149 18.09 8.00 -6.27
C ILE A 149 16.89 7.22 -5.75
N ARG A 150 16.52 7.50 -4.50
CA ARG A 150 15.34 6.92 -3.86
C ARG A 150 14.07 7.44 -4.54
N LYS A 151 13.31 6.53 -5.19
CA LYS A 151 12.07 6.81 -5.95
C LYS A 151 10.81 6.20 -5.31
N PRO A 152 10.43 6.62 -4.10
CA PRO A 152 9.37 5.96 -3.34
C PRO A 152 7.97 6.08 -3.97
N ARG A 153 7.75 7.04 -4.88
CA ARG A 153 6.44 7.19 -5.53
C ARG A 153 6.15 6.14 -6.59
N VAL A 154 7.18 5.46 -7.11
CA VAL A 154 7.00 4.35 -8.06
C VAL A 154 6.17 3.24 -7.40
N LEU A 155 6.57 2.76 -6.22
CA LEU A 155 5.76 1.78 -5.48
C LEU A 155 4.42 2.36 -5.03
N ARG A 156 4.38 3.65 -4.67
CA ARG A 156 3.13 4.29 -4.26
C ARG A 156 2.09 4.26 -5.39
N PHE A 157 2.50 4.47 -6.65
CA PHE A 157 1.62 4.32 -7.80
C PHE A 157 0.96 2.93 -7.83
N PHE A 158 1.72 1.84 -7.64
CA PHE A 158 1.14 0.50 -7.64
C PHE A 158 0.19 0.27 -6.46
N ARG A 159 0.49 0.84 -5.28
CA ARG A 159 -0.44 0.81 -4.14
C ARG A 159 -1.73 1.56 -4.44
N ASP A 160 -1.65 2.78 -4.96
CA ASP A 160 -2.83 3.59 -5.28
C ASP A 160 -3.64 3.00 -6.46
N TYR A 161 -2.95 2.34 -7.41
CA TYR A 161 -3.61 1.73 -8.57
C TYR A 161 -4.33 0.42 -8.21
N PHE A 162 -3.69 -0.46 -7.43
CA PHE A 162 -4.23 -1.77 -7.07
C PHE A 162 -4.91 -1.81 -5.69
N ASP A 163 -4.71 -0.82 -4.82
CA ASP A 163 -5.29 -0.73 -3.48
C ASP A 163 -4.90 -1.87 -2.52
N TYR A 164 -3.87 -2.67 -2.83
CA TYR A 164 -3.48 -3.84 -2.02
C TYR A 164 -2.92 -3.48 -0.63
N ASP A 165 -2.58 -2.21 -0.38
CA ASP A 165 -2.11 -1.74 0.93
C ASP A 165 -3.24 -1.45 1.92
N LEU A 166 -4.49 -1.42 1.44
CA LEU A 166 -5.66 -1.14 2.28
C LEU A 166 -6.08 -2.33 3.17
N GLY A 167 -5.67 -3.56 2.86
CA GLY A 167 -6.16 -4.77 3.54
C GLY A 167 -5.94 -4.76 5.06
N GLY A 168 -4.85 -4.15 5.55
CA GLY A 168 -4.60 -4.00 6.98
C GLY A 168 -5.50 -2.99 7.71
N TYR A 169 -6.22 -2.14 6.96
CA TYR A 169 -7.14 -1.13 7.46
C TYR A 169 -8.61 -1.57 7.39
N ILE A 170 -8.91 -2.70 6.75
CA ILE A 170 -10.28 -3.25 6.70
C ILE A 170 -10.60 -3.91 8.04
N CYS A 171 -11.37 -3.21 8.88
CA CYS A 171 -11.84 -3.72 10.16
C CYS A 171 -12.73 -4.95 9.94
N LYS A 172 -12.34 -6.09 10.51
CA LYS A 172 -13.08 -7.36 10.42
C LYS A 172 -13.87 -7.63 11.69
N ASP A 173 -15.09 -8.14 11.51
CA ASP A 173 -15.84 -8.74 12.62
C ASP A 173 -15.11 -10.00 13.11
N ALA A 174 -14.98 -10.12 14.43
CA ALA A 174 -14.18 -11.19 15.04
C ALA A 174 -14.77 -12.59 14.81
N ARG A 175 -16.11 -12.71 14.72
CA ARG A 175 -16.80 -14.00 14.47
C ARG A 175 -16.71 -14.37 13.00
N ALA A 176 -17.01 -13.42 12.11
CA ALA A 176 -16.90 -13.63 10.68
C ALA A 176 -15.46 -14.02 10.28
N LEU A 177 -14.46 -13.33 10.85
CA LEU A 177 -13.05 -13.66 10.62
C LEU A 177 -12.69 -15.06 11.10
N ALA A 178 -13.19 -15.50 12.27
CA ALA A 178 -12.93 -16.85 12.78
C ALA A 178 -13.47 -17.94 11.83
N GLN A 179 -14.62 -17.70 11.21
CA GLN A 179 -15.26 -18.65 10.30
C GLN A 179 -14.46 -18.88 9.01
N THR A 180 -13.67 -17.89 8.58
CA THR A 180 -12.76 -18.02 7.42
C THR A 180 -11.64 -19.02 7.63
N GLY A 181 -11.35 -19.40 8.87
CA GLY A 181 -10.23 -20.27 9.22
C GLY A 181 -8.92 -19.54 9.50
N VAL A 182 -8.85 -18.20 9.42
CA VAL A 182 -7.67 -17.43 9.86
C VAL A 182 -7.74 -17.11 11.35
N SER A 183 -6.60 -16.70 11.92
CA SER A 183 -6.55 -16.28 13.32
C SER A 183 -7.27 -14.96 13.55
N ASN A 184 -8.30 -14.96 14.40
CA ASN A 184 -8.96 -13.76 14.91
C ASN A 184 -8.38 -13.26 16.25
N ARG A 185 -7.25 -13.82 16.70
CA ARG A 185 -6.65 -13.47 18.00
C ARG A 185 -5.95 -12.12 17.95
N GLY A 186 -6.47 -11.16 18.71
CA GLY A 186 -5.87 -9.84 18.86
C GLY A 186 -5.62 -9.16 17.52
N GLN A 187 -4.38 -8.72 17.28
CA GLN A 187 -3.98 -7.99 16.07
C GLN A 187 -3.33 -8.88 15.00
N ALA A 188 -3.45 -10.21 15.11
CA ALA A 188 -2.72 -11.15 14.23
C ALA A 188 -3.10 -10.98 12.75
N HIS A 189 -4.38 -10.88 12.42
CA HIS A 189 -4.86 -10.72 11.05
C HIS A 189 -4.37 -9.41 10.41
N TYR A 190 -4.59 -8.28 11.08
CA TYR A 190 -4.13 -6.98 10.62
C TYR A 190 -2.62 -6.96 10.42
N ARG A 191 -1.88 -7.63 11.33
CA ARG A 191 -0.43 -7.73 11.18
C ARG A 191 -0.01 -8.47 9.92
N ALA A 192 -0.63 -9.63 9.67
CA ALA A 192 -0.42 -10.39 8.45
C ALA A 192 -0.76 -9.58 7.20
N MET A 193 -1.85 -8.80 7.19
CA MET A 193 -2.20 -7.97 6.04
C MET A 193 -1.20 -6.85 5.77
N PHE A 194 -0.73 -6.15 6.79
CA PHE A 194 0.36 -5.16 6.63
C PHE A 194 1.68 -5.81 6.18
N ASP A 195 1.97 -7.02 6.64
CA ASP A 195 3.18 -7.75 6.23
C ASP A 195 3.04 -8.28 4.79
N ALA A 196 1.83 -8.68 4.38
CA ALA A 196 1.48 -9.06 3.02
C ALA A 196 1.58 -7.87 2.05
N THR A 197 1.28 -6.64 2.48
CA THR A 197 1.57 -5.43 1.68
C THR A 197 3.05 -5.36 1.32
N ALA A 198 3.95 -5.53 2.29
CA ALA A 198 5.39 -5.50 2.03
C ALA A 198 5.87 -6.68 1.16
N SER A 199 5.19 -7.82 1.23
CA SER A 199 5.46 -8.94 0.34
C SER A 199 5.02 -8.63 -1.09
N THR A 200 3.82 -8.07 -1.29
CA THR A 200 3.32 -7.65 -2.61
C THR A 200 4.16 -6.51 -3.19
N ASP A 201 4.59 -5.53 -2.37
CA ASP A 201 5.56 -4.50 -2.78
C ASP A 201 6.82 -5.15 -3.35
N ARG A 202 7.37 -6.16 -2.66
CA ARG A 202 8.60 -6.83 -3.09
C ARG A 202 8.41 -7.60 -4.40
N LEU A 203 7.27 -8.24 -4.61
CA LEU A 203 6.96 -8.88 -5.89
C LEU A 203 6.93 -7.84 -7.02
N ILE A 204 6.29 -6.69 -6.78
CA ILE A 204 6.23 -5.59 -7.75
C ILE A 204 7.64 -5.08 -8.06
N GLU A 205 8.49 -4.88 -7.05
CA GLU A 205 9.89 -4.48 -7.26
C GLU A 205 10.63 -5.47 -8.17
N LEU A 206 10.46 -6.79 -7.95
CA LEU A 206 11.10 -7.81 -8.78
C LEU A 206 10.60 -7.77 -10.24
N ILE A 207 9.30 -7.60 -10.45
CA ILE A 207 8.74 -7.51 -11.81
C ILE A 207 9.16 -6.20 -12.49
N LEU A 208 9.25 -5.09 -11.74
CA LEU A 208 9.77 -3.82 -12.25
C LEU A 208 11.24 -3.91 -12.63
N GLN A 209 12.05 -4.67 -11.89
CA GLN A 209 13.46 -4.91 -12.25
C GLN A 209 13.61 -5.67 -13.56
N GLU A 210 12.62 -6.49 -13.93
CA GLU A 210 12.58 -7.18 -15.22
C GLU A 210 12.13 -6.27 -16.37
N ASP A 211 11.34 -5.22 -16.07
CA ASP A 211 10.83 -4.18 -16.98
C ASP A 211 10.24 -4.70 -18.30
N GLN A 212 9.37 -5.72 -18.22
CA GLN A 212 8.77 -6.38 -19.38
C GLN A 212 7.28 -6.60 -19.17
N ASP A 213 6.44 -5.94 -19.98
CA ASP A 213 4.97 -6.01 -19.91
C ASP A 213 4.44 -5.93 -18.46
N VAL A 214 4.97 -5.00 -17.66
CA VAL A 214 4.85 -4.98 -16.20
C VAL A 214 3.41 -5.20 -15.74
N LEU A 215 2.43 -4.44 -16.25
CA LEU A 215 1.03 -4.59 -15.85
C LEU A 215 0.45 -5.96 -16.21
N LYS A 216 0.76 -6.48 -17.40
CA LYS A 216 0.32 -7.82 -17.82
C LYS A 216 0.90 -8.88 -16.88
N ARG A 217 2.20 -8.83 -16.59
CA ARG A 217 2.84 -9.76 -15.66
C ARG A 217 2.26 -9.68 -14.26
N LEU A 218 2.00 -8.48 -13.74
CA LEU A 218 1.36 -8.30 -12.43
C LEU A 218 -0.04 -8.91 -12.39
N LEU A 219 -0.77 -8.90 -13.51
CA LEU A 219 -2.10 -9.49 -13.62
C LEU A 219 -2.11 -10.99 -13.94
N THR A 220 -0.99 -11.57 -14.39
CA THR A 220 -0.93 -12.97 -14.84
C THR A 220 0.19 -13.79 -14.18
N THR A 221 0.89 -13.27 -13.18
CA THR A 221 1.99 -13.97 -12.50
C THR A 221 1.46 -15.03 -11.54
N ASP A 222 2.07 -16.20 -11.52
CA ASP A 222 1.91 -17.23 -10.49
C ASP A 222 2.96 -17.09 -9.36
N ARG A 223 3.94 -16.20 -9.52
CA ARG A 223 4.95 -15.89 -8.51
C ARG A 223 4.36 -15.04 -7.40
N VAL A 224 4.68 -15.40 -6.16
CA VAL A 224 4.35 -14.67 -4.95
C VAL A 224 5.57 -14.47 -4.09
N VAL A 225 5.66 -13.33 -3.41
CA VAL A 225 6.55 -13.19 -2.25
C VAL A 225 5.69 -13.41 -1.02
N ALA A 226 6.15 -14.23 -0.09
CA ALA A 226 5.35 -14.66 1.06
C ALA A 226 6.22 -14.99 2.27
N THR A 227 5.68 -14.84 3.47
CA THR A 227 6.24 -15.35 4.72
C THR A 227 5.67 -16.73 5.05
N GLU A 228 6.23 -17.41 6.05
CA GLU A 228 5.63 -18.65 6.58
C GLU A 228 4.19 -18.48 7.08
N ALA A 229 3.85 -17.29 7.61
CA ALA A 229 2.49 -17.00 8.06
C ALA A 229 1.49 -16.86 6.88
N ASP A 230 1.97 -16.45 5.71
CA ASP A 230 1.15 -16.24 4.52
C ASP A 230 0.69 -17.57 3.89
N LYS A 231 1.31 -18.71 4.22
CA LYS A 231 0.86 -20.05 3.79
C LYS A 231 -0.60 -20.32 4.13
N ILE A 232 -1.10 -19.78 5.25
CA ILE A 232 -2.51 -19.90 5.63
C ILE A 232 -3.39 -19.08 4.68
N TYR A 233 -3.01 -17.85 4.37
CA TYR A 233 -3.79 -16.94 3.53
C TYR A 233 -3.81 -17.35 2.05
N PHE A 234 -2.68 -17.84 1.53
CA PHE A 234 -2.60 -18.40 0.18
C PHE A 234 -3.24 -19.80 0.08
N GLY A 235 -3.54 -20.43 1.22
CA GLY A 235 -4.12 -21.78 1.29
C GLY A 235 -5.59 -21.88 0.88
N LYS A 236 -6.12 -23.10 1.04
CA LYS A 236 -7.50 -23.49 0.73
C LYS A 236 -8.30 -23.70 2.02
N ARG A 237 -9.49 -23.10 2.09
CA ARG A 237 -10.48 -23.39 3.14
C ARG A 237 -10.98 -24.82 2.96
N ARG A 238 -10.84 -25.64 4.00
CA ARG A 238 -11.37 -26.99 4.03
C ARG A 238 -12.89 -26.96 4.07
N SER A 239 -13.52 -27.90 3.37
CA SER A 239 -14.94 -28.20 3.55
C SER A 239 -15.19 -28.75 4.96
N ARG A 240 -16.46 -28.82 5.38
CA ARG A 240 -16.81 -29.36 6.71
C ARG A 240 -16.38 -30.81 6.88
N THR A 241 -16.51 -31.63 5.83
CA THR A 241 -16.11 -33.04 5.86
C THR A 241 -14.60 -33.18 5.96
N GLU A 242 -13.83 -32.38 5.21
CA GLU A 242 -12.38 -32.30 5.29
C GLU A 242 -11.90 -31.81 6.65
N GLU A 243 -12.57 -30.83 7.25
CA GLU A 243 -12.23 -30.31 8.58
C GLU A 243 -12.44 -31.37 9.67
N ILE A 244 -13.56 -32.12 9.62
CA ILE A 244 -13.81 -33.24 10.54
C ILE A 244 -12.74 -34.32 10.36
N ALA A 245 -12.41 -34.68 9.11
CA ALA A 245 -11.37 -35.65 8.82
C ALA A 245 -9.99 -35.20 9.35
N ALA A 246 -9.63 -33.93 9.13
CA ALA A 246 -8.38 -33.35 9.62
C ALA A 246 -8.29 -33.36 11.16
N ARG A 247 -9.40 -33.06 11.86
CA ARG A 247 -9.47 -33.14 13.33
C ARG A 247 -9.30 -34.58 13.82
N LYS A 248 -9.99 -35.54 13.21
CA LYS A 248 -9.86 -36.97 13.55
C LYS A 248 -8.44 -37.49 13.31
N ALA A 249 -7.84 -37.13 12.18
CA ALA A 249 -6.46 -37.51 11.85
C ALA A 249 -5.46 -36.92 12.85
N ALA A 250 -5.63 -35.65 13.24
CA ALA A 250 -4.79 -35.01 14.25
C ALA A 250 -4.94 -35.67 15.63
N GLN A 251 -6.17 -36.04 16.02
CA GLN A 251 -6.42 -36.77 17.25
C GLN A 251 -5.75 -38.15 17.23
N LYS A 252 -5.88 -38.91 16.14
CA LYS A 252 -5.25 -40.22 15.99
C LYS A 252 -3.71 -40.12 16.03
N ALA A 253 -3.13 -39.14 15.33
CA ALA A 253 -1.69 -38.89 15.35
C ALA A 253 -1.21 -38.50 16.77
N ALA A 254 -2.01 -37.73 17.51
CA ALA A 254 -1.72 -37.39 18.90
C ALA A 254 -1.73 -38.62 19.82
N GLU A 255 -2.69 -39.53 19.64
CA GLU A 255 -2.78 -40.78 20.38
C GLU A 255 -1.59 -41.72 20.06
N GLU A 256 -1.19 -41.83 18.79
CA GLU A 256 -0.02 -42.61 18.38
C GLU A 256 1.32 -42.03 18.90
N LEU A 257 1.48 -40.71 18.89
CA LEU A 257 2.64 -40.03 19.49
C LEU A 257 2.68 -40.21 21.01
N ALA A 258 1.54 -40.12 21.69
CA ALA A 258 1.46 -40.36 23.13
C ALA A 258 1.79 -41.83 23.48
N GLY A 259 1.38 -42.79 22.66
CA GLY A 259 1.76 -44.20 22.79
C GLY A 259 3.26 -44.44 22.60
N LYS A 260 3.90 -43.74 21.66
CA LYS A 260 5.36 -43.81 21.42
C LYS A 260 6.17 -43.10 22.51
N GLU A 261 5.71 -41.96 23.03
CA GLU A 261 6.37 -41.25 24.15
C GLU A 261 6.23 -42.00 25.49
N ALA A 262 5.19 -42.83 25.67
CA ALA A 262 5.06 -43.69 26.85
C ALA A 262 6.16 -44.78 26.93
N ALA A 263 6.82 -45.09 25.81
CA ALA A 263 7.92 -46.05 25.72
C ALA A 263 9.32 -45.45 25.97
N SER A 264 9.44 -44.14 26.29
CA SER A 264 10.72 -43.49 26.63
C SER A 264 10.54 -42.49 27.78
N PRO A 265 11.07 -42.76 28.99
CA PRO A 265 10.72 -41.99 30.19
C PRO A 265 11.58 -40.71 30.31
N GLY A 266 11.25 -39.69 29.52
CA GLY A 266 11.80 -38.33 29.64
C GLY A 266 10.74 -37.33 30.10
N LYS A 267 10.54 -37.19 31.42
CA LYS A 267 9.64 -36.17 32.01
C LYS A 267 10.20 -34.76 31.75
N LYS A 268 9.83 -34.11 30.64
CA LYS A 268 9.83 -32.64 30.51
C LYS A 268 9.00 -31.99 29.38
N ASN A 269 8.30 -32.73 28.50
CA ASN A 269 7.65 -32.12 27.33
C ASN A 269 6.12 -32.28 27.17
N LYS A 270 5.37 -32.81 28.15
CA LYS A 270 3.90 -32.97 28.03
C LYS A 270 3.12 -31.66 27.85
N LYS A 271 3.60 -30.54 28.43
CA LYS A 271 2.99 -29.21 28.25
C LYS A 271 3.31 -28.59 26.89
N ALA A 272 4.52 -28.82 26.35
CA ALA A 272 4.93 -28.29 25.05
C ALA A 272 4.26 -29.01 23.87
N ALA A 273 4.13 -30.34 23.95
CA ALA A 273 3.44 -31.15 22.94
C ALA A 273 1.94 -30.82 22.85
N ARG A 274 1.24 -30.68 24.00
CA ARG A 274 -0.16 -30.22 24.04
C ARG A 274 -0.34 -28.80 23.50
N LYS A 275 0.58 -27.87 23.80
CA LYS A 275 0.55 -26.50 23.26
C LYS A 275 0.74 -26.45 21.73
N LYS A 276 1.56 -27.36 21.19
CA LYS A 276 1.78 -27.51 19.74
C LYS A 276 0.54 -28.10 19.04
N GLN A 277 -0.19 -29.01 19.71
CA GLN A 277 -1.45 -29.60 19.22
C GLN A 277 -2.61 -28.60 19.19
N GLU A 278 -2.74 -27.71 20.19
CA GLU A 278 -3.74 -26.62 20.20
C GLU A 278 -3.50 -25.51 19.16
N GLN A 279 -2.35 -25.52 18.47
CA GLN A 279 -1.95 -24.52 17.47
C GLN A 279 -2.16 -24.97 16.02
N VAL A 280 -2.59 -26.20 15.76
CA VAL A 280 -2.78 -26.70 14.40
C VAL A 280 -4.09 -26.17 13.82
N ASN A 281 -4.00 -25.47 12.69
CA ASN A 281 -5.18 -24.98 11.97
C ASN A 281 -5.86 -26.13 11.21
N HIS A 282 -7.00 -26.61 11.72
CA HIS A 282 -7.78 -27.67 11.07
C HIS A 282 -8.74 -27.14 10.00
N SER A 283 -8.99 -25.84 9.97
CA SER A 283 -9.94 -25.22 9.06
C SER A 283 -9.33 -24.93 7.68
N VAL A 284 -8.01 -24.82 7.58
CA VAL A 284 -7.31 -24.43 6.35
C VAL A 284 -6.25 -25.48 5.99
N THR A 285 -6.19 -25.86 4.71
CA THR A 285 -5.03 -26.53 4.12
C THR A 285 -4.03 -25.45 3.71
N PRO A 286 -2.89 -25.30 4.40
CA PRO A 286 -1.90 -24.28 4.06
C PRO A 286 -1.36 -24.49 2.64
N ALA A 287 -1.03 -23.41 1.95
CA ALA A 287 -0.34 -23.47 0.68
C ALA A 287 1.07 -24.05 0.84
N ASP A 288 1.48 -24.88 -0.13
CA ASP A 288 2.85 -25.37 -0.23
C ASP A 288 3.72 -24.28 -0.88
N LEU A 289 4.17 -23.34 -0.05
CA LEU A 289 5.10 -22.29 -0.47
C LEU A 289 6.51 -22.70 -0.09
N SER A 290 7.32 -22.95 -1.10
CA SER A 290 8.76 -23.15 -0.99
C SER A 290 9.45 -22.32 -2.06
N GLY A 291 10.60 -21.73 -1.72
CA GLY A 291 11.16 -20.69 -2.56
C GLY A 291 12.48 -20.13 -2.07
N THR A 292 13.06 -19.23 -2.87
CA THR A 292 14.31 -18.56 -2.52
C THR A 292 14.05 -17.49 -1.45
N GLU A 293 14.83 -17.50 -0.38
CA GLU A 293 14.75 -16.48 0.68
C GLU A 293 15.13 -15.09 0.15
N LEU A 294 14.39 -14.06 0.57
CA LEU A 294 14.55 -12.69 0.11
C LEU A 294 14.35 -11.68 1.24
N PHE A 295 15.02 -10.54 1.10
CA PHE A 295 14.76 -9.35 1.89
C PHE A 295 13.65 -8.51 1.26
N ALA A 296 12.83 -7.90 2.10
CA ALA A 296 11.86 -6.89 1.71
C ALA A 296 11.88 -5.73 2.71
N ARG A 297 11.61 -4.52 2.22
CA ARG A 297 11.47 -3.35 3.09
C ARG A 297 10.12 -3.42 3.80
N VAL A 298 10.13 -3.51 5.12
CA VAL A 298 8.93 -3.40 5.96
C VAL A 298 8.82 -2.00 6.56
N SER A 299 7.60 -1.44 6.60
CA SER A 299 7.34 -0.08 7.12
C SER A 299 7.29 -0.02 8.66
N ARG A 300 7.21 -1.17 9.34
CA ARG A 300 7.17 -1.25 10.81
C ARG A 300 8.50 -0.78 11.40
N ARG A 301 8.43 0.07 12.42
CA ARG A 301 9.57 0.39 13.30
C ARG A 301 9.99 -0.88 14.05
N SER A 302 11.05 -1.55 13.59
CA SER A 302 11.71 -2.64 14.31
C SER A 302 12.54 -2.07 15.47
N PHE A 303 11.90 -1.52 16.50
CA PHE A 303 12.64 -1.14 17.69
C PHE A 303 13.20 -2.40 18.36
N GLY A 304 14.53 -2.56 18.34
CA GLY A 304 15.27 -3.37 19.30
C GLY A 304 15.32 -4.89 19.09
N THR A 305 14.80 -5.46 18.01
CA THR A 305 14.81 -6.93 17.80
C THR A 305 15.40 -7.41 16.47
N GLY A 306 16.14 -6.55 15.75
CA GLY A 306 17.06 -7.02 14.70
C GLY A 306 16.43 -7.81 13.55
N SER A 307 15.33 -7.34 12.95
CA SER A 307 14.78 -7.94 11.73
C SER A 307 15.53 -7.43 10.49
N MET A 308 16.80 -7.84 10.35
CA MET A 308 17.49 -7.94 9.06
C MET A 308 17.55 -9.43 8.69
N ARG A 309 16.42 -10.14 8.82
CA ARG A 309 16.30 -11.56 8.46
C ARG A 309 15.51 -11.67 7.16
N PRO A 310 15.91 -12.53 6.21
CA PRO A 310 15.12 -12.79 5.01
C PRO A 310 13.93 -13.68 5.38
N GLU A 311 12.93 -13.10 6.06
CA GLU A 311 11.73 -13.82 6.53
C GLU A 311 10.71 -14.12 5.41
N ARG A 312 11.04 -13.77 4.17
CA ARG A 312 10.19 -13.93 2.99
C ARG A 312 10.84 -14.85 1.98
N MET A 313 10.01 -15.54 1.21
CA MET A 313 10.43 -16.39 0.10
C MET A 313 9.73 -15.96 -1.20
N LEU A 314 10.43 -16.05 -2.32
CA LEU A 314 9.82 -16.03 -3.65
C LEU A 314 9.41 -17.46 -4.00
N ALA A 315 8.10 -17.70 -4.03
CA ALA A 315 7.49 -18.99 -4.33
C ALA A 315 6.53 -18.86 -5.51
N THR A 316 5.98 -19.98 -5.94
CA THR A 316 4.90 -20.05 -6.94
C THR A 316 3.64 -20.60 -6.29
N VAL A 317 2.48 -20.13 -6.74
CA VAL A 317 1.17 -20.66 -6.36
C VAL A 317 0.53 -21.44 -7.51
N PRO A 318 -0.39 -22.38 -7.25
CA PRO A 318 -1.08 -23.09 -8.32
C PRO A 318 -1.86 -22.10 -9.21
N ALA A 319 -1.47 -22.01 -10.49
CA ALA A 319 -2.06 -21.08 -11.46
C ALA A 319 -3.59 -21.20 -11.55
N GLU A 320 -4.12 -22.41 -11.39
CA GLU A 320 -5.56 -22.68 -11.46
C GLU A 320 -6.35 -22.15 -10.25
N GLN A 321 -5.66 -21.81 -9.16
CA GLN A 321 -6.26 -21.19 -7.98
C GLN A 321 -5.95 -19.71 -7.90
N ARG A 322 -4.75 -19.31 -8.30
CA ARG A 322 -4.24 -17.95 -8.10
C ARG A 322 -3.33 -17.55 -9.25
N LEU A 323 -3.73 -16.48 -9.93
CA LEU A 323 -2.97 -15.86 -10.99
C LEU A 323 -3.11 -14.34 -10.89
N GLY A 324 -1.99 -13.64 -10.75
CA GLY A 324 -1.92 -12.19 -10.65
C GLY A 324 -2.27 -11.61 -9.27
N ILE A 325 -1.94 -10.33 -9.10
CA ILE A 325 -2.09 -9.59 -7.84
C ILE A 325 -3.55 -9.51 -7.37
N LEU A 326 -4.53 -9.56 -8.27
CA LEU A 326 -5.95 -9.54 -7.90
C LEU A 326 -6.40 -10.81 -7.16
N THR A 327 -5.57 -11.85 -7.16
CA THR A 327 -5.81 -13.07 -6.38
C THR A 327 -4.98 -13.11 -5.10
N HIS A 328 -4.19 -12.08 -4.80
CA HIS A 328 -3.42 -12.00 -3.57
C HIS A 328 -4.34 -11.68 -2.39
N PRO A 329 -4.10 -12.27 -1.20
CA PRO A 329 -4.87 -11.97 0.00
C PRO A 329 -4.93 -10.48 0.34
N SER A 330 -3.84 -9.73 0.14
CA SER A 330 -3.80 -8.29 0.41
C SER A 330 -4.80 -7.52 -0.45
N TRP A 331 -4.91 -7.83 -1.74
CA TRP A 331 -5.87 -7.19 -2.65
C TRP A 331 -7.31 -7.63 -2.36
N LEU A 332 -7.51 -8.94 -2.16
CA LEU A 332 -8.83 -9.54 -1.91
C LEU A 332 -9.47 -9.01 -0.62
N VAL A 333 -8.66 -8.78 0.41
CA VAL A 333 -9.10 -8.19 1.68
C VAL A 333 -9.36 -6.70 1.52
N SER A 334 -8.51 -5.94 0.80
CA SER A 334 -8.79 -4.53 0.49
C SER A 334 -10.15 -4.31 -0.18
N HIS A 335 -10.59 -5.28 -0.99
CA HIS A 335 -11.88 -5.26 -1.68
C HIS A 335 -12.91 -6.21 -1.03
N SER A 336 -12.97 -6.18 0.29
CA SER A 336 -13.99 -6.89 1.09
C SER A 336 -14.58 -5.95 2.15
N ASP A 337 -15.60 -6.42 2.88
CA ASP A 337 -16.14 -5.68 4.02
C ASP A 337 -15.77 -6.35 5.35
N ALA A 338 -16.41 -5.95 6.44
CA ALA A 338 -16.11 -6.47 7.78
C ALA A 338 -16.48 -7.95 7.97
N MET A 339 -17.52 -8.42 7.27
CA MET A 339 -18.15 -9.72 7.51
C MET A 339 -18.06 -10.67 6.30
N ASP A 340 -17.92 -10.13 5.09
CA ASP A 340 -18.08 -10.87 3.85
C ASP A 340 -17.20 -10.37 2.70
N ASN A 341 -17.09 -11.22 1.66
CA ASN A 341 -16.43 -10.85 0.42
C ASN A 341 -17.33 -9.86 -0.33
N HIS A 342 -16.77 -9.18 -1.34
CA HIS A 342 -17.54 -8.16 -2.06
C HIS A 342 -17.29 -8.23 -3.56
N ALA A 343 -17.96 -9.18 -4.24
CA ALA A 343 -17.87 -9.35 -5.69
C ALA A 343 -18.13 -8.04 -6.45
N ILE A 344 -19.16 -7.28 -6.06
CA ILE A 344 -19.51 -6.00 -6.72
C ILE A 344 -18.34 -4.98 -6.68
N ARG A 345 -17.65 -4.81 -5.53
CA ARG A 345 -16.49 -3.91 -5.41
C ARG A 345 -15.31 -4.38 -6.24
N ARG A 346 -15.02 -5.69 -6.23
CA ARG A 346 -13.96 -6.30 -7.04
C ARG A 346 -14.24 -6.10 -8.54
N GLY A 347 -15.49 -6.30 -8.97
CA GLY A 347 -15.92 -6.08 -10.35
C GLY A 347 -15.92 -4.62 -10.77
N ARG A 348 -16.34 -3.70 -9.89
CA ARG A 348 -16.24 -2.25 -10.11
C ARG A 348 -14.79 -1.84 -10.34
N TRP A 349 -13.86 -2.35 -9.52
CA TRP A 349 -12.43 -2.10 -9.69
C TRP A 349 -11.94 -2.54 -11.08
N VAL A 350 -12.31 -3.75 -11.53
CA VAL A 350 -11.94 -4.23 -12.88
C VAL A 350 -12.50 -3.32 -13.97
N ARG A 351 -13.78 -2.91 -13.88
CA ARG A 351 -14.40 -2.02 -14.86
C ARG A 351 -13.69 -0.66 -14.93
N GLU A 352 -13.43 -0.04 -13.79
CA GLU A 352 -12.89 1.31 -13.70
C GLU A 352 -11.38 1.39 -13.96
N ARG A 353 -10.61 0.41 -13.45
CA ARG A 353 -9.15 0.46 -13.50
C ARG A 353 -8.55 -0.30 -14.68
N LEU A 354 -9.15 -1.41 -15.12
CA LEU A 354 -8.62 -2.21 -16.23
C LEU A 354 -9.32 -1.93 -17.56
N LEU A 355 -10.66 -1.89 -17.57
CA LEU A 355 -11.44 -1.72 -18.81
C LEU A 355 -11.69 -0.24 -19.17
N GLY A 356 -11.28 0.71 -18.32
CA GLY A 356 -11.43 2.15 -18.56
C GLY A 356 -12.87 2.65 -18.62
N GLY A 357 -13.84 1.86 -18.14
CA GLY A 357 -15.24 2.25 -18.09
C GLY A 357 -15.60 3.03 -16.81
N GLY A 358 -16.78 3.67 -16.80
CA GLY A 358 -17.31 4.35 -15.63
C GLY A 358 -18.54 3.65 -15.04
N ILE A 359 -18.61 3.60 -13.71
CA ILE A 359 -19.82 3.24 -12.96
C ILE A 359 -20.33 4.52 -12.29
N PRO A 360 -21.60 4.93 -12.53
CA PRO A 360 -22.14 6.12 -11.88
C PRO A 360 -22.26 5.88 -10.38
N ASP A 361 -22.13 6.96 -9.59
CA ASP A 361 -22.35 6.87 -8.16
C ASP A 361 -23.80 6.49 -7.85
N VAL A 362 -23.97 5.77 -6.73
CA VAL A 362 -25.27 5.34 -6.25
C VAL A 362 -26.09 6.58 -5.90
N PRO A 363 -27.30 6.76 -6.46
CA PRO A 363 -28.18 7.87 -6.09
C PRO A 363 -28.53 7.83 -4.60
N ILE A 364 -28.67 9.00 -3.99
CA ILE A 364 -28.97 9.14 -2.55
C ILE A 364 -30.25 8.43 -2.09
N THR A 365 -31.15 8.09 -3.03
CA THR A 365 -32.43 7.43 -2.77
C THR A 365 -32.33 5.91 -2.69
N VAL A 366 -31.17 5.33 -3.00
CA VAL A 366 -30.97 3.87 -3.11
C VAL A 366 -30.18 3.38 -1.91
N ASP A 367 -30.76 2.46 -1.14
CA ASP A 367 -30.05 1.71 -0.12
C ASP A 367 -29.25 0.58 -0.77
N ALA A 368 -27.99 0.84 -1.12
CA ALA A 368 -27.11 -0.10 -1.80
C ALA A 368 -26.49 -1.13 -0.84
N MET A 369 -27.34 -1.87 -0.13
CA MET A 369 -26.94 -2.97 0.75
C MET A 369 -27.55 -4.30 0.29
N LEU A 370 -26.75 -5.36 0.35
CA LEU A 370 -27.28 -6.71 0.17
C LEU A 370 -28.10 -7.12 1.41
N PRO A 371 -29.16 -7.93 1.26
CA PRO A 371 -29.92 -8.45 2.40
C PRO A 371 -29.01 -9.16 3.43
N ASP A 372 -29.27 -8.92 4.72
CA ASP A 372 -28.60 -9.62 5.82
C ASP A 372 -29.21 -11.02 6.02
N GLU A 373 -28.79 -11.95 5.17
CA GLU A 373 -29.26 -13.33 5.13
C GLU A 373 -28.06 -14.28 5.28
N PRO A 374 -27.49 -14.44 6.47
CA PRO A 374 -26.23 -15.17 6.67
C PRO A 374 -26.31 -16.68 6.36
N GLN A 375 -27.51 -17.21 6.13
CA GLN A 375 -27.74 -18.60 5.70
C GLN A 375 -27.81 -18.75 4.18
N ASN A 376 -27.72 -17.64 3.45
CA ASN A 376 -27.72 -17.58 2.00
C ASN A 376 -26.30 -17.26 1.50
N THR A 377 -25.93 -17.87 0.38
CA THR A 377 -24.67 -17.59 -0.31
C THR A 377 -24.64 -16.14 -0.82
N LEU A 378 -23.45 -15.63 -1.13
CA LEU A 378 -23.30 -14.31 -1.76
C LEU A 378 -24.16 -14.23 -3.04
N ARG A 379 -24.08 -15.26 -3.88
CA ARG A 379 -24.84 -15.38 -5.13
C ARG A 379 -26.35 -15.24 -4.89
N GLU A 380 -26.88 -15.93 -3.88
CA GLU A 380 -28.30 -15.86 -3.51
C GLU A 380 -28.71 -14.49 -2.96
N ARG A 381 -27.83 -13.83 -2.20
CA ARG A 381 -28.06 -12.49 -1.65
C ARG A 381 -28.01 -11.40 -2.73
N MET A 382 -27.17 -11.58 -3.75
CA MET A 382 -27.06 -10.67 -4.88
C MET A 382 -28.29 -10.66 -5.80
N ARG A 383 -29.32 -11.49 -5.57
CA ARG A 383 -30.56 -11.47 -6.38
C ARG A 383 -31.21 -10.08 -6.51
N VAL A 384 -31.10 -9.24 -5.48
CA VAL A 384 -31.65 -7.86 -5.46
C VAL A 384 -30.98 -6.94 -6.49
N THR A 385 -29.74 -7.25 -6.88
CA THR A 385 -28.99 -6.49 -7.90
C THR A 385 -29.53 -6.71 -9.31
N ARG A 386 -30.31 -7.77 -9.52
CA ARG A 386 -30.89 -8.16 -10.82
C ARG A 386 -32.23 -7.50 -11.10
N GLU A 387 -32.76 -6.70 -10.17
CA GLU A 387 -33.92 -5.85 -10.43
C GLU A 387 -33.61 -4.83 -11.53
N GLU A 388 -34.62 -4.45 -12.32
CA GLU A 388 -34.46 -3.65 -13.55
C GLU A 388 -33.64 -2.38 -13.34
N TYR A 389 -33.95 -1.64 -12.27
CA TYR A 389 -33.25 -0.41 -11.93
C TYR A 389 -31.78 -0.67 -11.55
N CYS A 390 -31.52 -1.61 -10.64
CA CYS A 390 -30.17 -1.98 -10.18
C CYS A 390 -29.31 -2.53 -11.33
N TRP A 391 -29.90 -3.35 -12.20
CA TRP A 391 -29.20 -4.02 -13.29
C TRP A 391 -28.63 -3.06 -14.34
N THR A 392 -29.14 -1.82 -14.41
CA THR A 392 -28.60 -0.76 -15.27
C THR A 392 -27.10 -0.56 -15.06
N CYS A 393 -26.65 -0.60 -13.79
CA CYS A 393 -25.25 -0.45 -13.42
C CYS A 393 -24.58 -1.79 -13.12
N HIS A 394 -25.28 -2.70 -12.41
CA HIS A 394 -24.72 -3.98 -11.99
C HIS A 394 -24.31 -4.88 -13.16
N LYS A 395 -24.99 -4.80 -14.31
CA LYS A 395 -24.58 -5.52 -15.53
C LYS A 395 -23.14 -5.22 -15.97
N LYS A 396 -22.61 -4.04 -15.62
CA LYS A 396 -21.26 -3.62 -16.00
C LYS A 396 -20.17 -4.12 -15.05
N MET A 397 -20.50 -4.53 -13.83
CA MET A 397 -19.53 -4.83 -12.78
C MET A 397 -19.70 -6.20 -12.15
N ASP A 398 -20.92 -6.67 -11.93
CA ASP A 398 -21.14 -7.96 -11.25
C ASP A 398 -20.50 -9.11 -12.03
N PRO A 399 -20.71 -9.27 -13.35
CA PRO A 399 -20.09 -10.37 -14.09
C PRO A 399 -18.56 -10.39 -14.04
N LEU A 400 -17.91 -9.23 -13.84
CA LEU A 400 -16.46 -9.10 -13.70
C LEU A 400 -15.97 -9.47 -12.29
N GLY A 401 -16.81 -9.27 -11.28
CA GLY A 401 -16.48 -9.49 -9.87
C GLY A 401 -16.84 -10.89 -9.35
N LEU A 402 -17.87 -11.48 -9.93
CA LEU A 402 -18.43 -12.77 -9.57
C LEU A 402 -17.45 -13.97 -9.66
N PRO A 403 -16.46 -14.00 -10.58
CA PRO A 403 -15.40 -15.01 -10.53
C PRO A 403 -14.58 -15.02 -9.24
N PHE A 404 -14.41 -13.86 -8.59
CA PHE A 404 -13.67 -13.77 -7.33
C PHE A 404 -14.40 -14.35 -6.11
N ASP A 405 -15.62 -14.87 -6.28
CA ASP A 405 -16.38 -15.50 -5.21
C ASP A 405 -15.70 -16.78 -4.69
N MET A 406 -14.80 -17.38 -5.48
CA MET A 406 -13.88 -18.44 -5.03
C MET A 406 -12.93 -18.00 -3.91
N PHE A 407 -12.89 -16.71 -3.55
CA PHE A 407 -12.13 -16.20 -2.42
C PHE A 407 -13.06 -15.61 -1.36
N ASN A 408 -12.93 -16.12 -0.14
CA ASN A 408 -13.66 -15.57 1.00
C ASN A 408 -13.14 -14.17 1.38
N HIS A 409 -13.75 -13.56 2.40
CA HIS A 409 -13.43 -12.20 2.83
C HIS A 409 -12.05 -12.02 3.48
N ALA A 410 -11.36 -13.12 3.82
CA ALA A 410 -9.97 -13.11 4.26
C ALA A 410 -8.99 -13.44 3.11
N GLY A 411 -9.49 -13.65 1.89
CA GLY A 411 -8.70 -13.95 0.69
C GLY A 411 -8.30 -15.42 0.51
N LEU A 412 -8.86 -16.33 1.32
CA LEU A 412 -8.60 -17.77 1.16
C LEU A 412 -9.42 -18.35 0.02
N TYR A 413 -8.80 -19.25 -0.73
CA TYR A 413 -9.47 -20.02 -1.76
C TYR A 413 -10.52 -20.94 -1.13
N ARG A 414 -11.70 -21.05 -1.76
CA ARG A 414 -12.80 -21.90 -1.35
C ARG A 414 -13.49 -22.52 -2.57
N GLU A 415 -13.94 -23.76 -2.42
CA GLU A 415 -14.77 -24.45 -3.41
C GLU A 415 -16.25 -24.47 -3.01
N THR A 416 -16.52 -24.25 -1.72
CA THR A 416 -17.88 -24.25 -1.17
C THR A 416 -18.12 -23.05 -0.28
N GLU A 417 -19.34 -22.52 -0.33
CA GLU A 417 -19.89 -21.54 0.59
C GLU A 417 -21.16 -22.12 1.21
N LEU A 418 -21.24 -22.12 2.55
CA LEU A 418 -22.38 -22.71 3.28
C LEU A 418 -22.72 -24.14 2.82
N GLU A 419 -21.69 -24.96 2.57
CA GLU A 419 -21.79 -26.34 2.07
C GLU A 419 -22.37 -26.49 0.65
N LYS A 420 -22.63 -25.38 -0.05
CA LYS A 420 -22.99 -25.36 -1.48
C LYS A 420 -21.75 -25.06 -2.33
N PRO A 421 -21.64 -25.60 -3.57
CA PRO A 421 -20.57 -25.23 -4.49
C PRO A 421 -20.56 -23.73 -4.76
N VAL A 422 -19.38 -23.13 -4.79
CA VAL A 422 -19.21 -21.73 -5.20
C VAL A 422 -19.36 -21.65 -6.73
N ASP A 423 -20.24 -20.77 -7.18
CA ASP A 423 -20.34 -20.41 -8.59
C ASP A 423 -19.28 -19.34 -8.91
N THR A 424 -18.40 -19.64 -9.86
CA THR A 424 -17.31 -18.77 -10.31
C THR A 424 -17.51 -18.26 -11.73
N THR A 425 -18.69 -18.51 -12.31
CA THR A 425 -19.03 -18.00 -13.64
C THR A 425 -19.08 -16.47 -13.63
N GLY A 426 -18.60 -15.90 -14.72
CA GLY A 426 -18.58 -14.46 -14.97
C GLY A 426 -18.56 -14.19 -16.47
N GLU A 427 -18.57 -12.91 -16.82
CA GLU A 427 -18.61 -12.46 -18.20
C GLU A 427 -17.84 -11.15 -18.33
N ILE A 428 -17.18 -10.95 -19.46
CA ILE A 428 -16.61 -9.65 -19.84
C ILE A 428 -17.53 -9.06 -20.90
N ILE A 429 -18.27 -8.02 -20.51
CA ILE A 429 -19.22 -7.31 -21.38
C ILE A 429 -18.60 -5.96 -21.75
N ASP A 430 -18.74 -5.54 -23.00
CA ASP A 430 -18.21 -4.28 -23.53
C ASP A 430 -16.68 -4.17 -23.39
N SER A 431 -15.93 -5.22 -23.78
CA SER A 431 -14.45 -5.19 -23.84
C SER A 431 -13.90 -4.43 -25.05
N GLY A 432 -14.75 -3.98 -25.97
CA GLY A 432 -14.36 -3.13 -27.10
C GLY A 432 -13.90 -3.88 -28.36
N ASP A 433 -14.34 -5.13 -28.56
CA ASP A 433 -14.22 -5.83 -29.85
C ASP A 433 -15.31 -5.42 -30.85
#